data_AF-A0A525IQ81-F1
#
_entry.id   AF-A0A525IQ81-F1
#
_cell.length_a   1.000
_cell.length_b   1.000
_cell.length_c   1.000
_cell.angle_alpha   90.00
_cell.angle_beta   90.00
_cell.angle_gamma   90.00
#
_symmetry.space_group_name_H-M   'P 1'
#
loop_
_entity.id
_entity.type
_entity.pdbx_description
1 polymer ?
#
loop_
_entity_poly.entity_id
_entity_poly.type
_entity_poly.pdbx_seq_one_letter_code
_entity_poly.pdbx_strand_id
1 'polypeptide(L)'
;MLGATALCIALSGIVATPGGSAQAGGSLEERKLPMRFTWVACQPDCRGWISAIGIVTADSPTDFDNFIRGRELGGATIVLDSSGGSVNDSITLGRHFRKLGLMTTVGTSIQTHTAQGDRASVASEAYCESMCVFLLLSGKTRYVPEAAHVRVHQIWMGDRADDAKAASYSAQDLMIVERDIGRLAKYTFDMGGAGDLLSLSLNVPPWEELHELSREELRLTNLVTTDMVAEVLPPTGGSVLPTVALTAKPTKDRFVSSTVDAEENRPSAKSTKTAEAVVPTGGAAAAPAQ
;
A
#
# COMPACT_ATOMS: atom_id res chain seq x y z
N MET A 1 -73.63 45.73 -21.81
CA MET A 1 -73.50 44.35 -21.29
C MET A 1 -72.19 43.78 -21.81
N LEU A 2 -71.18 43.70 -20.94
CA LEU A 2 -70.10 42.69 -20.86
C LEU A 2 -68.99 43.30 -20.00
N GLY A 3 -68.88 42.76 -18.79
CA GLY A 3 -68.13 43.31 -17.67
C GLY A 3 -66.65 42.96 -17.67
N ALA A 4 -65.92 43.76 -16.93
CA ALA A 4 -64.51 43.64 -16.61
C ALA A 4 -64.19 42.41 -15.77
N THR A 5 -63.02 41.80 -16.01
CA THR A 5 -62.20 41.14 -14.99
C THR A 5 -60.73 41.23 -15.42
N ALA A 6 -59.99 42.17 -14.83
CA ALA A 6 -58.54 42.24 -14.96
C ALA A 6 -57.93 41.35 -13.86
N LEU A 7 -57.28 40.26 -14.27
CA LEU A 7 -56.61 39.32 -13.38
C LEU A 7 -55.15 39.76 -13.21
N CYS A 8 -54.83 40.43 -12.10
CA CYS A 8 -53.46 40.74 -11.71
C CYS A 8 -52.76 39.47 -11.18
N ILE A 9 -51.91 38.85 -11.99
CA ILE A 9 -51.01 37.79 -11.54
C ILE A 9 -49.76 38.44 -10.97
N ALA A 10 -49.62 38.43 -9.64
CA ALA A 10 -48.37 38.78 -8.97
C ALA A 10 -47.37 37.63 -9.16
N LEU A 11 -46.37 37.82 -10.03
CA LEU A 11 -45.21 36.92 -10.08
C LEU A 11 -44.32 37.21 -8.86
N SER A 12 -44.39 36.36 -7.85
CA SER A 12 -43.37 36.28 -6.80
C SER A 12 -42.06 35.81 -7.42
N GLY A 13 -41.09 36.72 -7.53
CA GLY A 13 -39.73 36.40 -7.95
C GLY A 13 -39.05 35.51 -6.90
N ILE A 14 -38.76 34.27 -7.27
CA ILE A 14 -37.83 33.41 -6.52
C ILE A 14 -36.43 33.91 -6.91
N VAL A 15 -35.79 34.63 -6.00
CA VAL A 15 -34.34 34.88 -6.07
C VAL A 15 -33.67 33.56 -5.73
N ALA A 16 -33.28 32.81 -6.75
CA ALA A 16 -32.35 31.71 -6.59
C ALA A 16 -31.00 32.32 -6.16
N THR A 17 -30.63 32.10 -4.90
CA THR A 17 -29.28 32.35 -4.44
C THR A 17 -28.31 31.48 -5.27
N PRO A 18 -27.16 32.00 -5.71
CA PRO A 18 -26.17 31.17 -6.38
C PRO A 18 -25.69 30.13 -5.36
N GLY A 19 -26.18 28.90 -5.49
CA GLY A 19 -25.65 27.75 -4.81
C GLY A 19 -24.16 27.68 -5.11
N GLY A 20 -23.38 27.49 -4.04
CA GLY A 20 -21.92 27.50 -4.08
C GLY A 20 -21.39 26.68 -5.25
N SER A 21 -20.55 27.34 -6.03
CA SER A 21 -19.58 26.69 -6.90
C SER A 21 -18.65 25.85 -6.02
N ALA A 22 -18.99 24.57 -5.83
CA ALA A 22 -18.00 23.55 -5.50
C ALA A 22 -17.76 22.77 -6.79
N GLN A 23 -16.71 23.16 -7.50
CA GLN A 23 -16.16 22.37 -8.57
C GLN A 23 -15.79 20.99 -8.03
N ALA A 24 -16.57 19.97 -8.35
CA ALA A 24 -16.08 18.59 -8.41
C ALA A 24 -15.72 18.29 -9.87
N GLY A 25 -14.84 19.11 -10.43
CA GLY A 25 -14.22 18.91 -11.72
C GLY A 25 -12.75 18.60 -11.49
N GLY A 26 -12.37 17.32 -11.53
CA GLY A 26 -11.03 16.85 -11.87
C GLY A 26 -9.85 17.41 -11.07
N SER A 27 -9.91 17.49 -9.74
CA SER A 27 -8.66 17.49 -8.97
C SER A 27 -7.97 16.15 -9.27
N LEU A 28 -6.83 16.18 -9.96
CA LEU A 28 -5.95 15.02 -10.03
C LEU A 28 -5.75 14.51 -8.61
N GLU A 29 -6.21 13.30 -8.36
CA GLU A 29 -6.06 12.62 -7.08
C GLU A 29 -4.57 12.64 -6.72
N GLU A 30 -4.15 13.31 -5.63
CA GLU A 30 -2.72 13.54 -5.35
C GLU A 30 -1.93 12.23 -5.31
N ARG A 31 -2.56 11.12 -4.89
CA ARG A 31 -2.00 9.76 -4.91
C ARG A 31 -1.67 9.20 -6.29
N LYS A 32 -2.03 9.90 -7.38
CA LYS A 32 -1.70 9.57 -8.78
C LYS A 32 -0.58 10.46 -9.34
N LEU A 33 -0.16 11.51 -8.63
CA LEU A 33 0.98 12.35 -8.97
C LEU A 33 2.29 11.72 -8.47
N PRO A 34 3.48 12.12 -8.94
CA PRO A 34 4.76 11.60 -8.43
C PRO A 34 4.86 11.71 -6.90
N MET A 35 5.37 10.67 -6.27
CA MET A 35 5.39 10.55 -4.81
C MET A 35 6.13 11.71 -4.15
N ARG A 36 5.49 12.33 -3.15
CA ARG A 36 6.05 13.41 -2.33
C ARG A 36 6.15 12.98 -0.88
N PHE A 37 7.26 13.35 -0.26
CA PHE A 37 7.53 13.15 1.16
C PHE A 37 7.42 14.46 1.93
N THR A 38 6.61 14.47 2.98
CA THR A 38 6.50 15.63 3.88
C THR A 38 6.64 15.19 5.32
N TRP A 39 7.29 16.01 6.14
CA TRP A 39 7.32 15.82 7.57
C TRP A 39 6.09 16.48 8.19
N VAL A 40 5.30 15.70 8.93
CA VAL A 40 4.14 16.18 9.67
C VAL A 40 4.47 16.18 11.14
N ALA A 41 4.69 17.38 11.67
CA ALA A 41 4.88 17.56 13.10
C ALA A 41 3.53 17.46 13.80
N CYS A 42 3.47 16.68 14.87
CA CYS A 42 2.31 16.62 15.74
C CYS A 42 2.67 17.26 17.08
N GLN A 43 1.72 18.02 17.64
CA GLN A 43 1.93 18.80 18.87
C GLN A 43 0.99 18.30 19.99
N PRO A 44 1.46 18.29 21.25
CA PRO A 44 2.85 18.50 21.71
C PRO A 44 3.69 17.21 21.68
N ASP A 45 4.94 17.34 21.23
CA ASP A 45 6.05 16.35 21.36
C ASP A 45 5.72 14.88 21.10
N CYS A 46 5.02 14.60 20.00
CA CYS A 46 4.60 13.24 19.68
C CYS A 46 5.41 12.62 18.53
N ARG A 47 6.68 13.02 18.38
CA ARG A 47 7.65 12.50 17.40
C ARG A 47 7.30 12.68 15.91
N GLY A 48 6.07 13.04 15.53
CA GLY A 48 5.66 13.29 14.14
C GLY A 48 5.66 12.04 13.25
N TRP A 49 5.36 12.23 11.96
CA TRP A 49 5.40 11.18 10.95
C TRP A 49 5.77 11.74 9.58
N ILE A 50 6.01 10.84 8.63
CA ILE A 50 6.32 11.15 7.24
C ILE A 50 5.06 10.84 6.44
N SER A 51 4.48 11.84 5.75
CA SER A 51 3.45 11.59 4.74
C SER A 51 4.15 11.22 3.43
N ALA A 52 3.73 10.12 2.80
CA ALA A 52 4.21 9.66 1.50
C ALA A 52 3.00 9.48 0.58
N ILE A 53 2.75 10.47 -0.27
CA ILE A 53 1.55 10.55 -1.13
C ILE A 53 1.99 10.56 -2.59
N GLY A 54 1.40 9.72 -3.43
CA GLY A 54 1.65 9.69 -4.88
C GLY A 54 2.14 8.35 -5.41
N ILE A 55 2.34 8.25 -6.72
CA ILE A 55 2.92 7.09 -7.38
C ILE A 55 4.45 7.07 -7.26
N VAL A 56 5.00 5.88 -7.09
CA VAL A 56 6.44 5.67 -7.07
C VAL A 56 6.99 5.76 -8.49
N THR A 57 7.91 6.69 -8.71
CA THR A 57 8.64 6.89 -9.97
C THR A 57 10.12 6.54 -9.79
N ALA A 58 10.90 6.62 -10.87
CA ALA A 58 12.34 6.45 -10.84
C ALA A 58 13.06 7.45 -9.90
N ASP A 59 12.45 8.62 -9.65
CA ASP A 59 13.03 9.67 -8.82
C ASP A 59 12.73 9.47 -7.33
N SER A 60 11.65 8.74 -6.99
CA SER A 60 11.16 8.62 -5.61
C SER A 60 12.20 8.12 -4.60
N PRO A 61 13.08 7.13 -4.90
CA PRO A 61 14.15 6.75 -3.98
C PRO A 61 15.12 7.90 -3.68
N THR A 62 15.50 8.67 -4.70
CA THR A 62 16.40 9.82 -4.56
C THR A 62 15.73 10.97 -3.80
N ASP A 63 14.45 11.22 -4.09
CA ASP A 63 13.65 12.22 -3.37
C ASP A 63 13.51 11.89 -1.90
N PHE A 64 13.32 10.61 -1.56
CA PHE A 64 13.31 10.16 -0.18
C PHE A 64 14.67 10.37 0.50
N ASP A 65 15.77 9.98 -0.15
CA ASP A 65 17.13 10.17 0.38
C ASP A 65 17.47 11.65 0.62
N ASN A 66 17.00 12.53 -0.27
CA ASN A 66 17.12 13.97 -0.10
C ASN A 66 16.25 14.46 1.07
N PHE A 67 15.02 13.97 1.19
CA PHE A 67 14.09 14.35 2.25
C PHE A 67 14.63 14.01 3.65
N ILE A 68 15.21 12.82 3.83
CA ILE A 68 15.71 12.35 5.13
C ILE A 68 17.09 12.93 5.51
N ARG A 69 17.79 13.58 4.57
CA ARG A 69 19.15 14.09 4.79
C ARG A 69 19.17 15.06 5.99
N GLY A 70 20.01 14.75 6.98
CA GLY A 70 20.16 15.56 8.19
C GLY A 70 19.03 15.41 9.21
N ARG A 71 18.15 14.41 9.06
CA ARG A 71 17.04 14.13 10.00
C ARG A 71 17.26 12.79 10.71
N GLU A 72 16.97 12.73 12.00
CA GLU A 72 16.92 11.48 12.77
C GLU A 72 15.51 10.88 12.71
N LEU A 73 15.22 10.10 11.67
CA LEU A 73 13.89 9.51 11.42
C LEU A 73 13.82 8.02 11.76
N GLY A 74 14.81 7.50 12.49
CA GLY A 74 14.84 6.08 12.88
C GLY A 74 13.58 5.68 13.64
N GLY A 75 12.90 4.64 13.16
CA GLY A 75 11.63 4.18 13.75
C GLY A 75 10.50 5.20 13.71
N ALA A 76 10.55 6.18 12.80
CA ALA A 76 9.39 7.02 12.48
C ALA A 76 8.39 6.26 11.61
N THR A 77 7.22 6.84 11.41
CA THR A 77 6.12 6.22 10.66
C THR A 77 5.98 6.86 9.29
N ILE A 78 5.88 6.03 8.26
CA ILE A 78 5.39 6.42 6.94
C ILE A 78 3.87 6.24 6.91
N VAL A 79 3.15 7.30 6.60
CA VAL A 79 1.72 7.30 6.30
C VAL A 79 1.57 7.32 4.79
N LEU A 80 1.03 6.23 4.22
CA LEU A 80 0.94 5.97 2.78
C LEU A 80 -0.44 6.31 2.24
N ASP A 81 -0.46 7.03 1.11
CA ASP A 81 -1.62 7.19 0.23
C ASP A 81 -1.15 7.18 -1.23
N SER A 82 -1.24 6.03 -1.89
CA SER A 82 -0.54 5.78 -3.15
C SER A 82 -1.27 4.78 -4.04
N SER A 83 -1.31 5.11 -5.33
CA SER A 83 -1.84 4.23 -6.39
C SER A 83 -0.82 3.19 -6.88
N GLY A 84 0.35 3.06 -6.23
CA GLY A 84 1.43 2.16 -6.64
C GLY A 84 2.52 2.85 -7.45
N GLY A 85 2.93 2.25 -8.57
CA GLY A 85 3.98 2.80 -9.44
C GLY A 85 5.01 1.76 -9.86
N SER A 86 6.25 2.20 -10.09
CA SER A 86 7.35 1.36 -10.56
C SER A 86 7.71 0.26 -9.57
N VAL A 87 7.80 -0.98 -10.04
CA VAL A 87 8.15 -2.16 -9.22
C VAL A 87 9.54 -2.01 -8.61
N ASN A 88 10.54 -1.74 -9.46
CA ASN A 88 11.94 -1.73 -9.04
C ASN A 88 12.26 -0.55 -8.11
N ASP A 89 11.64 0.60 -8.36
CA ASP A 89 11.83 1.79 -7.53
C ASP A 89 11.11 1.64 -6.18
N SER A 90 9.94 0.99 -6.16
CA SER A 90 9.23 0.66 -4.90
C SER A 90 10.01 -0.34 -4.05
N ILE A 91 10.64 -1.35 -4.67
CA ILE A 91 11.54 -2.28 -3.97
C ILE A 91 12.71 -1.52 -3.35
N THR A 92 13.30 -0.58 -4.09
CA THR A 92 14.43 0.22 -3.61
C THR A 92 14.02 1.12 -2.44
N LEU A 93 12.93 1.87 -2.62
CA LEU A 93 12.36 2.75 -1.61
C LEU A 93 11.96 1.99 -0.33
N GLY A 94 11.30 0.84 -0.47
CA GLY A 94 10.93 -0.01 0.67
C GLY A 94 12.16 -0.58 1.40
N ARG A 95 13.26 -0.88 0.70
CA ARG A 95 14.53 -1.25 1.37
C ARG A 95 15.11 -0.08 2.18
N HIS A 96 14.93 1.17 1.74
CA HIS A 96 15.33 2.35 2.53
C HIS A 96 14.47 2.47 3.79
N PHE A 97 13.15 2.29 3.68
CA PHE A 97 12.24 2.28 4.84
C PHE A 97 12.63 1.20 5.85
N ARG A 98 12.87 -0.02 5.38
CA ARG A 98 13.28 -1.15 6.23
C ARG A 98 14.63 -0.91 6.91
N LYS A 99 15.61 -0.33 6.20
CA LYS A 99 16.94 -0.02 6.75
C LYS A 99 16.88 0.99 7.89
N LEU A 100 15.99 1.98 7.79
CA LEU A 100 15.74 2.97 8.84
C LEU A 100 14.85 2.45 9.99
N GLY A 101 14.36 1.21 9.87
CA GLY A 101 13.45 0.62 10.85
C GLY A 101 12.09 1.30 10.91
N LEU A 102 11.65 1.93 9.82
CA LEU A 102 10.39 2.68 9.80
C LEU A 102 9.19 1.77 10.03
N MET A 103 8.14 2.36 10.58
CA MET A 103 6.80 1.78 10.67
C MET A 103 5.97 2.27 9.49
N THR A 104 4.92 1.55 9.14
CA THR A 104 4.06 1.92 8.01
C THR A 104 2.59 1.83 8.40
N THR A 105 1.81 2.75 7.87
CA THR A 105 0.35 2.75 7.95
C THR A 105 -0.24 3.35 6.68
N VAL A 106 -1.52 3.10 6.44
CA VAL A 106 -2.30 3.75 5.38
C VAL A 106 -3.12 4.89 5.99
N GLY A 107 -3.22 6.02 5.30
CA GLY A 107 -3.98 7.18 5.76
C GLY A 107 -3.61 8.47 5.03
N THR A 108 -4.36 9.54 5.29
CA THR A 108 -4.06 10.88 4.78
C THR A 108 -3.77 11.83 5.94
N SER A 109 -2.68 12.59 5.86
CA SER A 109 -2.36 13.60 6.88
C SER A 109 -3.29 14.80 6.73
N ILE A 110 -4.02 15.13 7.79
CA ILE A 110 -4.92 16.29 7.82
C ILE A 110 -4.50 17.29 8.90
N GLN A 111 -4.61 18.57 8.59
CA GLN A 111 -4.39 19.67 9.54
C GLN A 111 -5.74 20.25 9.95
N THR A 112 -6.04 20.24 11.24
CA THR A 112 -7.24 20.88 11.80
C THR A 112 -6.84 22.15 12.53
N HIS A 113 -7.41 23.27 12.10
CA HIS A 113 -7.25 24.55 12.78
C HIS A 113 -8.22 24.61 13.97
N THR A 114 -7.67 24.60 15.18
CA THR A 114 -8.47 24.70 16.43
C THR A 114 -8.18 26.02 17.15
N ALA A 115 -9.04 26.40 18.09
CA ALA A 115 -8.80 27.58 18.94
C ALA A 115 -7.50 27.47 19.76
N GLN A 116 -6.95 26.26 19.93
CA GLN A 116 -5.69 25.99 20.60
C GLN A 116 -4.50 25.85 19.63
N GLY A 117 -4.70 26.20 18.35
CA GLY A 117 -3.71 26.09 17.28
C GLY A 117 -3.94 24.92 16.35
N ASP A 118 -2.99 24.73 15.44
CA ASP A 118 -3.05 23.73 14.39
C ASP A 118 -2.72 22.34 14.95
N ARG A 119 -3.62 21.38 14.74
CA ARG A 119 -3.42 19.97 15.12
C ARG A 119 -3.38 19.06 13.90
N ALA A 120 -2.29 18.32 13.76
CA ALA A 120 -2.17 17.31 12.72
C ALA A 120 -2.78 15.99 13.21
N SER A 121 -3.46 15.28 12.33
CA SER A 121 -3.93 13.91 12.57
C SER A 121 -3.90 13.10 11.27
N VAL A 122 -4.12 11.79 11.37
CA VAL A 122 -4.20 10.89 10.21
C VAL A 122 -5.65 10.47 10.03
N ALA A 123 -6.25 10.84 8.90
CA ALA A 123 -7.52 10.30 8.46
C ALA A 123 -7.32 8.87 7.96
N SER A 124 -8.20 7.96 8.35
CA SER A 124 -8.09 6.52 8.05
C SER A 124 -8.54 6.12 6.65
N GLU A 125 -9.38 6.93 6.02
CA GLU A 125 -9.89 6.73 4.66
C GLU A 125 -8.80 7.16 3.66
N ALA A 126 -8.07 6.20 3.11
CA ALA A 126 -6.99 6.40 2.15
C ALA A 126 -6.68 5.10 1.39
N TYR A 127 -5.88 5.20 0.33
CA TYR A 127 -5.65 4.10 -0.60
C TYR A 127 -4.19 3.66 -0.62
N CYS A 128 -3.96 2.36 -0.61
CA CYS A 128 -2.66 1.76 -0.84
C CYS A 128 -2.80 0.62 -1.84
N GLU A 129 -2.51 0.92 -3.10
CA GLU A 129 -2.76 0.03 -4.22
C GLU A 129 -1.46 -0.47 -4.84
N SER A 130 -1.50 -1.68 -5.41
CA SER A 130 -0.41 -2.20 -6.25
C SER A 130 0.93 -2.18 -5.49
N MET A 131 1.95 -1.53 -6.05
CA MET A 131 3.26 -1.41 -5.42
C MET A 131 3.27 -0.65 -4.07
N CYS A 132 2.24 0.14 -3.74
CA CYS A 132 2.11 0.71 -2.40
C CYS A 132 2.01 -0.39 -1.34
N VAL A 133 1.30 -1.49 -1.62
CA VAL A 133 1.15 -2.61 -0.69
C VAL A 133 2.51 -3.20 -0.30
N PHE A 134 3.47 -3.17 -1.23
CA PHE A 134 4.83 -3.63 -0.99
C PHE A 134 5.69 -2.58 -0.25
N LEU A 135 5.36 -1.29 -0.33
CA LEU A 135 5.91 -0.28 0.58
C LEU A 135 5.34 -0.43 1.99
N LEU A 136 4.04 -0.67 2.13
CA LEU A 136 3.39 -0.99 3.41
C LEU A 136 4.07 -2.20 4.06
N LEU A 137 4.32 -3.27 3.29
CA LEU A 137 5.01 -4.47 3.75
C LEU A 137 6.42 -4.18 4.33
N SER A 138 7.09 -3.14 3.84
CA SER A 138 8.47 -2.82 4.23
C SER A 138 8.61 -2.34 5.69
N GLY A 139 7.52 -1.87 6.30
CA GLY A 139 7.52 -1.42 7.69
C GLY A 139 7.93 -2.53 8.67
N LYS A 140 8.57 -2.14 9.78
CA LYS A 140 8.88 -3.04 10.90
C LYS A 140 7.65 -3.37 11.74
N THR A 141 6.80 -2.38 11.93
CA THR A 141 5.46 -2.50 12.50
C THR A 141 4.49 -1.91 11.48
N ARG A 142 3.39 -2.63 11.24
CA ARG A 142 2.44 -2.34 10.17
C ARG A 142 1.03 -2.36 10.71
N TYR A 143 0.32 -1.27 10.49
CA TYR A 143 -1.08 -1.10 10.88
C TYR A 143 -1.87 -0.67 9.65
N VAL A 144 -3.07 -1.20 9.50
CA VAL A 144 -4.00 -0.81 8.45
C VAL A 144 -5.31 -0.45 9.14
N PRO A 145 -5.78 0.81 9.06
CA PRO A 145 -7.11 1.18 9.56
C PRO A 145 -8.23 0.38 8.89
N GLU A 146 -9.38 0.25 9.54
CA GLU A 146 -10.54 -0.46 8.97
C GLU A 146 -11.10 0.24 7.72
N ALA A 147 -11.08 1.57 7.68
CA ALA A 147 -11.53 2.37 6.54
C ALA A 147 -10.47 2.54 5.43
N ALA A 148 -9.29 1.94 5.57
CA ALA A 148 -8.26 2.05 4.55
C ALA A 148 -8.47 1.01 3.45
N HIS A 149 -8.24 1.41 2.20
CA HIS A 149 -8.35 0.55 1.03
C HIS A 149 -6.98 0.01 0.64
N VAL A 150 -6.75 -1.30 0.82
CA VAL A 150 -5.50 -1.98 0.47
C VAL A 150 -5.78 -2.97 -0.64
N ARG A 151 -5.31 -2.65 -1.86
CA ARG A 151 -5.73 -3.37 -3.06
C ARG A 151 -4.58 -3.86 -3.90
N VAL A 152 -4.72 -5.04 -4.47
CA VAL A 152 -3.66 -5.71 -5.24
C VAL A 152 -4.11 -6.07 -6.64
N HIS A 153 -3.13 -6.18 -7.55
CA HIS A 153 -3.30 -6.65 -8.91
C HIS A 153 -2.00 -7.24 -9.47
N GLN A 154 -2.06 -7.87 -10.65
CA GLN A 154 -0.89 -8.41 -11.35
C GLN A 154 0.11 -7.34 -11.74
N ILE A 155 1.40 -7.66 -11.76
CA ILE A 155 2.39 -6.74 -12.34
C ILE A 155 2.22 -6.71 -13.86
N TRP A 156 2.19 -5.52 -14.44
CA TRP A 156 2.11 -5.33 -15.89
C TRP A 156 3.07 -4.24 -16.37
N MET A 157 3.23 -4.14 -17.69
CA MET A 157 4.00 -3.07 -18.32
C MET A 157 3.19 -1.78 -18.34
N GLY A 158 3.69 -0.75 -17.64
CA GLY A 158 2.96 0.50 -17.44
C GLY A 158 2.61 1.24 -18.75
N ASP A 159 3.43 1.10 -19.79
CA ASP A 159 3.19 1.68 -21.12
C ASP A 159 2.02 1.05 -21.88
N ARG A 160 1.47 -0.05 -21.37
CA ARG A 160 0.31 -0.78 -21.91
C ARG A 160 -0.86 -0.83 -20.92
N ALA A 161 -0.81 -0.08 -19.82
CA ALA A 161 -1.79 -0.15 -18.74
C ALA A 161 -3.21 0.24 -19.18
N ASP A 162 -3.34 1.17 -20.13
CA ASP A 162 -4.64 1.70 -20.58
C ASP A 162 -5.48 0.69 -21.36
N ASP A 163 -4.83 -0.25 -22.06
CA ASP A 163 -5.50 -1.36 -22.77
C ASP A 163 -4.63 -2.63 -22.75
N ALA A 164 -4.40 -3.13 -21.53
CA ALA A 164 -3.59 -4.32 -21.33
C ALA A 164 -4.16 -5.58 -22.00
N LYS A 165 -5.48 -5.61 -22.24
CA LYS A 165 -6.17 -6.76 -22.85
C LYS A 165 -5.93 -6.84 -24.35
N ALA A 166 -5.85 -5.71 -25.05
CA ALA A 166 -5.58 -5.69 -26.50
C ALA A 166 -4.08 -5.67 -26.85
N ALA A 167 -3.20 -5.54 -25.85
CA ALA A 167 -1.77 -5.42 -26.06
C ALA A 167 -1.12 -6.74 -26.54
N SER A 168 -0.05 -6.61 -27.33
CA SER A 168 0.85 -7.71 -27.66
C SER A 168 2.12 -7.65 -26.81
N TYR A 169 2.69 -8.81 -26.52
CA TYR A 169 3.87 -8.98 -25.67
C TYR A 169 4.94 -9.77 -26.42
N SER A 170 6.16 -9.23 -26.45
CA SER A 170 7.35 -9.90 -26.96
C SER A 170 7.94 -10.86 -25.93
N ALA A 171 8.88 -11.71 -26.36
CA ALA A 171 9.64 -12.55 -25.43
C ALA A 171 10.45 -11.72 -24.43
N GLN A 172 10.92 -10.53 -24.85
CA GLN A 172 11.61 -9.58 -23.98
C GLN A 172 10.66 -9.00 -22.92
N ASP A 173 9.42 -8.71 -23.32
CA ASP A 173 8.40 -8.20 -22.39
C ASP A 173 8.07 -9.22 -21.29
N LEU A 174 7.85 -10.47 -21.70
CA LEU A 174 7.59 -11.57 -20.75
C LEU A 174 8.76 -11.79 -19.81
N MET A 175 10.00 -11.78 -20.31
CA MET A 175 11.20 -11.90 -19.47
C MET A 175 11.30 -10.78 -18.44
N ILE A 176 10.95 -9.53 -18.79
CA ILE A 176 10.95 -8.41 -17.84
C ILE A 176 9.95 -8.66 -16.73
N VAL A 177 8.72 -9.07 -17.07
CA VAL A 177 7.66 -9.36 -16.09
C VAL A 177 8.06 -10.52 -15.18
N GLU A 178 8.53 -11.63 -15.72
CA GLU A 178 8.98 -12.79 -14.93
C GLU A 178 10.12 -12.44 -13.97
N ARG A 179 11.09 -11.63 -14.43
CA ARG A 179 12.19 -11.16 -13.60
C ARG A 179 11.70 -10.25 -12.46
N ASP A 180 10.78 -9.34 -12.76
CA ASP A 180 10.24 -8.41 -11.78
C ASP A 180 9.35 -9.14 -10.76
N ILE A 181 8.61 -10.18 -11.17
CA ILE A 181 7.93 -11.12 -10.27
C ILE A 181 8.94 -11.82 -9.34
N GLY A 182 10.05 -12.34 -9.87
CA GLY A 182 11.09 -12.99 -9.07
C GLY A 182 11.73 -12.04 -8.04
N ARG A 183 11.96 -10.78 -8.42
CA ARG A 183 12.45 -9.73 -7.51
C ARG A 183 11.44 -9.41 -6.43
N LEU A 184 10.16 -9.27 -6.80
CA LEU A 184 9.09 -9.01 -5.86
C LEU A 184 8.92 -10.18 -4.89
N ALA A 185 9.05 -11.42 -5.37
CA ALA A 185 9.00 -12.60 -4.53
C ALA A 185 10.08 -12.58 -3.47
N LYS A 186 11.34 -12.36 -3.87
CA LYS A 186 12.44 -12.20 -2.92
C LYS A 186 12.19 -11.05 -1.94
N TYR A 187 11.75 -9.90 -2.44
CA TYR A 187 11.46 -8.74 -1.61
C TYR A 187 10.39 -9.02 -0.56
N THR A 188 9.29 -9.70 -0.93
CA THR A 188 8.22 -10.08 -0.01
C THR A 188 8.78 -10.88 1.17
N PHE A 189 9.59 -11.90 0.91
CA PHE A 189 10.23 -12.67 1.98
C PHE A 189 11.24 -11.86 2.79
N ASP A 190 12.10 -11.05 2.14
CA ASP A 190 13.05 -10.18 2.83
C ASP A 190 12.36 -9.19 3.79
N MET A 191 11.12 -8.76 3.47
CA MET A 191 10.29 -7.88 4.30
C MET A 191 9.43 -8.62 5.33
N GLY A 192 9.47 -9.96 5.35
CA GLY A 192 8.70 -10.80 6.26
C GLY A 192 7.25 -11.01 5.84
N GLY A 193 6.90 -10.75 4.58
CA GLY A 193 5.59 -11.10 4.02
C GLY A 193 5.45 -12.59 3.72
N ALA A 194 4.21 -13.03 3.53
CA ALA A 194 3.90 -14.40 3.10
C ALA A 194 3.79 -14.50 1.58
N GLY A 195 3.98 -15.72 1.05
CA GLY A 195 3.81 -16.02 -0.38
C GLY A 195 2.38 -15.73 -0.87
N ASP A 196 1.39 -15.79 0.01
CA ASP A 196 0.00 -15.46 -0.25
C ASP A 196 -0.18 -14.04 -0.80
N LEU A 197 0.66 -13.07 -0.42
CA LEU A 197 0.55 -11.71 -0.96
C LEU A 197 0.80 -11.69 -2.47
N LEU A 198 1.83 -12.41 -2.91
CA LEU A 198 2.15 -12.55 -4.32
C LEU A 198 1.08 -13.35 -5.03
N SER A 199 0.59 -14.43 -4.42
CA SER A 199 -0.50 -15.23 -5.00
C SER A 199 -1.74 -14.37 -5.24
N LEU A 200 -2.20 -13.62 -4.24
CA LEU A 200 -3.36 -12.74 -4.34
C LEU A 200 -3.16 -11.66 -5.41
N SER A 201 -1.98 -11.04 -5.43
CA SER A 201 -1.65 -10.01 -6.42
C SER A 201 -1.63 -10.59 -7.83
N LEU A 202 -0.94 -11.71 -8.04
CA LEU A 202 -0.74 -12.30 -9.36
C LEU A 202 -1.96 -13.04 -9.91
N ASN A 203 -3.05 -13.18 -9.15
CA ASN A 203 -4.30 -13.77 -9.61
C ASN A 203 -5.35 -12.74 -10.06
N VAL A 204 -5.01 -11.45 -10.08
CA VAL A 204 -5.93 -10.36 -10.44
C VAL A 204 -5.43 -9.70 -11.73
N PRO A 205 -6.03 -10.02 -12.89
CA PRO A 205 -5.61 -9.48 -14.18
C PRO A 205 -5.75 -7.95 -14.31
N PRO A 206 -4.98 -7.31 -15.20
CA PRO A 206 -5.01 -5.86 -15.39
C PRO A 206 -6.35 -5.26 -15.84
N TRP A 207 -7.24 -6.07 -16.42
CA TRP A 207 -8.55 -5.63 -16.92
C TRP A 207 -9.69 -5.86 -15.92
N GLU A 208 -9.38 -6.38 -14.73
CA GLU A 208 -10.34 -6.58 -13.66
C GLU A 208 -10.21 -5.48 -12.60
N GLU A 209 -11.22 -5.32 -11.76
CA GLU A 209 -11.11 -4.43 -10.61
C GLU A 209 -10.04 -4.96 -9.65
N LEU A 210 -9.31 -4.04 -9.00
CA LEU A 210 -8.29 -4.42 -8.03
C LEU A 210 -8.94 -5.19 -6.88
N HIS A 211 -8.30 -6.28 -6.45
CA HIS A 211 -8.77 -7.06 -5.31
C HIS A 211 -8.49 -6.32 -4.01
N GLU A 212 -9.55 -5.97 -3.30
CA GLU A 212 -9.50 -5.39 -1.95
C GLU A 212 -9.21 -6.49 -0.93
N LEU A 213 -8.10 -6.34 -0.19
CA LEU A 213 -7.69 -7.33 0.80
C LEU A 213 -8.59 -7.27 2.03
N SER A 214 -9.20 -8.40 2.37
CA SER A 214 -9.94 -8.57 3.61
C SER A 214 -9.02 -8.48 4.84
N ARG A 215 -9.61 -8.26 6.02
CA ARG A 215 -8.86 -8.27 7.30
C ARG A 215 -8.14 -9.59 7.56
N GLU A 216 -8.65 -10.70 7.04
CA GLU A 216 -8.00 -12.00 7.15
C GLU A 216 -6.81 -12.10 6.21
N GLU A 217 -6.96 -11.69 4.94
CA GLU A 217 -5.86 -11.65 3.98
C GLU A 217 -4.75 -10.70 4.40
N LEU A 218 -5.08 -9.53 4.97
CA LEU A 218 -4.10 -8.60 5.53
C LEU A 218 -3.24 -9.24 6.63
N ARG A 219 -3.81 -10.13 7.44
CA ARG A 219 -3.06 -10.88 8.46
C ARG A 219 -2.30 -12.06 7.86
N LEU A 220 -2.93 -12.82 6.98
CA LEU A 220 -2.33 -13.96 6.27
C LEU A 220 -1.07 -13.56 5.50
N THR A 221 -1.15 -12.45 4.78
CA THR A 221 -0.04 -11.86 4.01
C THR A 221 1.02 -11.18 4.88
N ASN A 222 0.75 -11.06 6.19
CA ASN A 222 1.52 -10.32 7.17
C ASN A 222 1.63 -8.82 6.80
N LEU A 223 0.61 -8.21 6.21
CA LEU A 223 0.54 -6.76 6.02
C LEU A 223 0.10 -6.02 7.29
N VAL A 224 -0.55 -6.71 8.22
CA VAL A 224 -0.90 -6.20 9.56
C VAL A 224 -0.15 -6.99 10.62
N THR A 225 0.66 -6.30 11.42
CA THR A 225 1.38 -6.88 12.57
C THR A 225 0.86 -6.41 13.91
N THR A 226 0.01 -5.38 13.91
CA THR A 226 -0.63 -4.83 15.10
C THR A 226 -2.01 -4.29 14.75
N ASP A 227 -2.95 -4.42 15.69
CA ASP A 227 -4.26 -3.79 15.62
C ASP A 227 -4.30 -2.48 16.46
N MET A 228 -3.17 -2.09 17.06
CA MET A 228 -3.06 -0.91 17.91
C MET A 228 -2.45 0.26 17.15
N VAL A 229 -3.28 1.25 16.79
CA VAL A 229 -2.80 2.49 16.14
C VAL A 229 -1.72 3.21 16.96
N ALA A 230 -1.76 3.11 18.28
CA ALA A 230 -0.78 3.73 19.18
C ALA A 230 0.64 3.12 19.08
N GLU A 231 0.79 1.93 18.46
CA GLU A 231 2.09 1.33 18.21
C GLU A 231 2.76 1.86 16.94
N VAL A 232 1.99 2.46 16.02
CA VAL A 232 2.52 3.03 14.78
C VAL A 232 2.38 4.54 14.72
N LEU A 233 1.41 5.15 15.40
CA LEU A 233 1.20 6.58 15.35
C LEU A 233 1.22 7.15 16.77
N PRO A 234 1.71 8.38 16.92
CA PRO A 234 1.61 9.06 18.18
C PRO A 234 0.17 9.16 18.68
N PRO A 235 -0.05 9.14 20.01
CA PRO A 235 -1.36 9.41 20.58
C PRO A 235 -1.88 10.77 20.11
N THR A 236 -3.01 10.78 19.41
CA THR A 236 -3.77 12.00 19.21
C THR A 236 -4.34 12.41 20.55
N GLY A 237 -3.84 13.53 21.10
CA GLY A 237 -4.04 13.96 22.48
C GLY A 237 -5.48 13.83 23.00
N GLY A 238 -5.76 12.68 23.61
CA GLY A 238 -6.84 12.41 24.54
C GLY A 238 -6.20 11.68 25.70
N SER A 239 -5.93 12.41 26.80
CA SER A 239 -5.38 11.84 28.02
C SER A 239 -6.33 10.75 28.52
N VAL A 240 -5.95 9.49 28.34
CA VAL A 240 -6.37 8.41 29.20
C VAL A 240 -5.10 7.88 29.82
N LEU A 241 -4.74 8.44 30.97
CA LEU A 241 -3.79 7.80 31.87
C LEU A 241 -4.42 6.50 32.38
N PRO A 242 -3.86 5.30 32.13
CA PRO A 242 -4.12 4.17 32.98
C PRO A 242 -3.08 4.24 34.12
N THR A 243 -3.47 4.86 35.23
CA THR A 243 -2.81 4.62 36.51
C THR A 243 -3.14 3.21 36.96
N VAL A 244 -2.29 2.23 36.64
CA VAL A 244 -2.14 1.03 37.48
C VAL A 244 -0.68 0.59 37.47
N ALA A 245 0.02 0.93 38.55
CA ALA A 245 1.25 0.27 38.93
C ALA A 245 0.91 -1.17 39.37
N LEU A 246 1.13 -2.15 38.49
CA LEU A 246 1.14 -3.56 38.87
C LEU A 246 2.48 -3.90 39.51
N THR A 247 2.46 -4.00 40.83
CA THR A 247 3.54 -4.59 41.63
C THR A 247 3.62 -6.09 41.30
N ALA A 248 4.66 -6.49 40.57
CA ALA A 248 4.96 -7.89 40.34
C ALA A 248 5.49 -8.54 41.64
N LYS A 249 4.78 -9.55 42.14
CA LYS A 249 5.33 -10.48 43.14
C LYS A 249 6.04 -11.63 42.41
N PRO A 250 7.23 -12.07 42.85
CA PRO A 250 7.96 -13.13 42.19
C PRO A 250 7.53 -14.49 42.74
N THR A 251 6.91 -15.33 41.91
CA THR A 251 6.81 -16.76 42.17
C THR A 251 7.94 -17.47 41.46
N LYS A 252 8.95 -17.86 42.24
CA LYS A 252 9.88 -18.92 41.87
C LYS A 252 9.08 -20.21 41.86
N ASP A 253 9.07 -20.92 40.74
CA ASP A 253 9.05 -22.36 40.81
C ASP A 253 10.00 -22.99 39.81
N ARG A 254 10.66 -23.99 40.36
CA ARG A 254 11.86 -24.68 39.92
C ARG A 254 11.41 -25.96 39.26
N PHE A 255 11.68 -26.13 37.97
CA PHE A 255 11.81 -27.47 37.41
C PHE A 255 13.04 -27.56 36.51
N VAL A 256 13.85 -28.56 36.84
CA VAL A 256 15.13 -28.91 36.25
C VAL A 256 14.90 -29.99 35.20
N SER A 257 15.52 -29.78 34.05
CA SER A 257 16.11 -30.73 33.08
C SER A 257 15.33 -31.97 32.63
N SER A 258 15.26 -32.15 31.31
CA SER A 258 15.85 -33.34 30.68
C SER A 258 16.17 -33.05 29.21
N THR A 259 17.47 -33.00 28.92
CA THR A 259 18.08 -33.18 27.61
C THR A 259 17.90 -34.63 27.16
N VAL A 260 17.42 -34.84 25.94
CA VAL A 260 17.68 -36.07 25.19
C VAL A 260 18.13 -35.67 23.79
N ASP A 261 19.41 -35.94 23.54
CA ASP A 261 20.01 -36.02 22.22
C ASP A 261 19.36 -37.17 21.44
N ALA A 262 19.00 -36.91 20.19
CA ALA A 262 18.89 -37.94 19.17
C ALA A 262 19.24 -37.32 17.82
N GLU A 263 20.41 -37.71 17.35
CA GLU A 263 20.96 -37.48 16.03
C GLU A 263 20.05 -37.97 14.89
N GLU A 264 20.04 -37.15 13.83
CA GLU A 264 20.31 -37.56 12.45
C GLU A 264 19.41 -38.62 11.78
N ASN A 265 18.51 -38.14 10.91
CA ASN A 265 18.33 -38.80 9.62
C ASN A 265 17.73 -37.84 8.56
N ARG A 266 18.58 -37.35 7.64
CA ARG A 266 18.16 -36.68 6.40
C ARG A 266 18.03 -37.70 5.27
N PRO A 267 16.90 -37.81 4.58
CA PRO A 267 16.87 -38.34 3.23
C PRO A 267 17.12 -37.23 2.20
N SER A 268 18.08 -37.52 1.32
CA SER A 268 18.52 -36.75 0.17
C SER A 268 17.38 -36.33 -0.78
N ALA A 269 17.56 -35.13 -1.34
CA ALA A 269 16.76 -34.54 -2.40
C ALA A 269 16.70 -35.46 -3.63
N LYS A 270 15.48 -35.76 -4.10
CA LYS A 270 15.26 -36.29 -5.45
C LYS A 270 14.76 -35.16 -6.34
N SER A 271 15.55 -34.89 -7.37
CA SER A 271 15.24 -34.01 -8.49
C SER A 271 13.97 -34.51 -9.19
N THR A 272 12.92 -33.68 -9.21
CA THR A 272 11.71 -33.94 -9.99
C THR A 272 11.94 -33.42 -11.40
N LYS A 273 11.97 -34.35 -12.36
CA LYS A 273 12.13 -34.13 -13.79
C LYS A 273 10.98 -33.25 -14.34
N THR A 274 11.32 -32.12 -14.95
CA THR A 274 10.40 -31.28 -15.75
C THR A 274 9.84 -32.11 -16.90
N ALA A 275 8.52 -32.03 -17.12
CA ALA A 275 7.85 -32.68 -18.23
C ALA A 275 8.40 -32.17 -19.56
N GLU A 276 8.86 -33.11 -20.40
CA GLU A 276 9.28 -32.85 -21.78
C GLU A 276 8.02 -32.52 -22.60
N ALA A 277 8.00 -31.34 -23.23
CA ALA A 277 7.00 -30.98 -24.22
C ALA A 277 7.19 -31.87 -25.45
N VAL A 278 6.17 -32.68 -25.76
CA VAL A 278 6.12 -33.48 -26.98
C VAL A 278 6.01 -32.56 -28.18
N VAL A 279 7.04 -32.56 -29.03
CA VAL A 279 7.02 -31.89 -30.34
C VAL A 279 6.22 -32.76 -31.33
N PRO A 280 5.13 -32.26 -31.95
CA PRO A 280 4.49 -32.97 -33.05
C PRO A 280 5.42 -32.93 -34.27
N THR A 281 5.91 -34.10 -34.69
CA THR A 281 6.59 -34.29 -35.97
C THR A 281 5.55 -34.54 -37.06
N GLY A 282 5.45 -33.62 -38.02
CA GLY A 282 4.70 -33.79 -39.25
C GLY A 282 4.66 -32.45 -39.99
N GLY A 283 4.97 -32.31 -41.27
CA GLY A 283 5.50 -33.20 -42.29
C GLY A 283 5.91 -32.28 -43.44
N ALA A 284 6.97 -32.63 -44.15
CA ALA A 284 7.45 -31.84 -45.29
C ALA A 284 6.40 -31.79 -46.40
N ALA A 285 6.09 -30.59 -46.89
CA ALA A 285 5.42 -30.39 -48.17
C ALA A 285 6.24 -29.39 -49.00
N ALA A 286 6.51 -29.79 -50.22
CA ALA A 286 7.48 -29.24 -51.15
C ALA A 286 7.13 -27.83 -51.66
N ALA A 287 8.18 -27.06 -51.94
CA ALA A 287 8.11 -25.84 -52.74
C ALA A 287 7.84 -26.16 -54.22
N PRO A 288 7.00 -25.40 -54.93
CA PRO A 288 6.97 -25.44 -56.39
C PRO A 288 8.05 -24.51 -56.96
N ALA A 289 8.72 -25.00 -58.00
CA ALA A 289 9.59 -24.23 -58.87
C ALA A 289 8.79 -23.66 -60.05
N GLN A 290 9.29 -22.51 -60.54
CA GLN A 290 8.86 -21.67 -61.67
C GLN A 290 7.89 -20.53 -61.33
#